data_AF-A0A8H3GXQ0-F1
#
_entry.id   AF-A0A8H3GXQ0-F1
#
_cell.length_a   1.000
_cell.length_b   1.000
_cell.length_c   1.000
_cell.angle_alpha   90.00
_cell.angle_beta   90.00
_cell.angle_gamma   90.00
#
_symmetry.space_group_name_H-M   'P 1'
#
loop_
_entity.id
_entity.type
_entity.pdbx_description
1 polymer ?
#
loop_
_entity_poly.entity_id
_entity_poly.type
_entity_poly.pdbx_seq_one_letter_code
_entity_poly.pdbx_strand_id
1 'polypeptide(L)'
;MSWRRKSEAHGGKTPILVAPVMSPDIGTRDLSFEPNPGWSRPYAPREEIREYWKGIVTKHRIEPHIKFNTENVSTRQVTQVTAKIVISTVGFFRHPHWPDVPGRGNFKGDLLHAQMWDHNVSLSGKRVALIGNGCAGSQILPAISEDSSITVTNFCRTPSWYIPRNSKPVSEWTKWCFRYVPYALRSQRYLHVGLTEQKARTLQFGLE
;
A
#
# COMPACT_ATOMS: atom_id res chain seq x y z
N MET A 1 13.55 22.28 4.89
CA MET A 1 12.55 22.29 5.97
C MET A 1 12.06 20.86 6.19
N SER A 2 12.29 20.35 7.41
CA SER A 2 11.98 18.98 7.81
C SER A 2 10.47 18.78 7.81
N TRP A 3 9.99 17.88 6.96
CA TRP A 3 8.62 17.38 7.03
C TRP A 3 8.48 16.55 8.30
N ARG A 4 8.28 17.25 9.43
CA ARG A 4 7.87 16.61 10.67
C ARG A 4 6.49 16.01 10.47
N ARG A 5 6.53 14.68 10.40
CA ARG A 5 5.52 13.67 10.64
C ARG A 5 4.16 14.18 11.13
N LYS A 6 3.12 13.55 10.59
CA LYS A 6 1.76 13.48 11.17
C LYS A 6 1.71 12.70 12.51
N SER A 7 2.84 12.54 13.21
CA SER A 7 2.96 11.67 14.40
C SER A 7 4.23 11.86 15.25
N GLU A 8 4.85 13.04 15.32
CA GLU A 8 5.94 13.29 16.28
C GLU A 8 5.65 14.43 17.25
N ALA A 9 4.84 14.13 18.25
CA ALA A 9 4.95 14.69 19.59
C ALA A 9 4.33 13.67 20.56
N HIS A 10 5.21 12.84 21.14
CA HIS A 10 5.08 12.07 22.38
C HIS A 10 3.65 11.74 22.87
N GLY A 11 3.26 10.47 22.71
CA GLY A 11 2.01 9.89 23.20
C GLY A 11 1.36 9.04 22.10
N GLY A 12 1.50 7.71 22.21
CA GLY A 12 1.28 6.78 21.10
C GLY A 12 -0.08 6.80 20.39
N LYS A 13 -0.06 6.20 19.18
CA LYS A 13 -1.16 5.83 18.24
C LYS A 13 -1.39 6.83 17.09
N THR A 14 -1.30 6.55 15.78
CA THR A 14 -0.67 5.50 14.94
C THR A 14 -0.55 6.11 13.53
N PRO A 15 0.55 5.92 12.76
CA PRO A 15 0.54 6.09 11.31
C PRO A 15 -0.25 4.93 10.66
N ILE A 16 -0.76 5.11 9.44
CA ILE A 16 -1.14 3.98 8.58
C ILE A 16 0.18 3.30 8.17
N LEU A 17 0.68 2.41 9.04
CA LEU A 17 1.94 1.70 8.90
C LEU A 17 1.69 0.39 8.15
N VAL A 18 1.73 0.46 6.83
CA VAL A 18 1.63 -0.72 6.00
C VAL A 18 2.95 -1.50 6.04
N ALA A 19 2.90 -2.82 6.21
CA ALA A 19 4.05 -3.73 6.28
C ALA A 19 5.11 -3.44 5.18
N PRO A 20 6.41 -3.69 5.45
CA PRO A 20 7.54 -3.17 4.67
C PRO A 20 7.50 -3.50 3.18
N VAL A 21 6.80 -4.55 2.77
CA VAL A 21 6.84 -5.08 1.39
C VAL A 21 5.54 -4.82 0.62
N MET A 22 4.61 -4.02 1.17
CA MET A 22 3.33 -3.83 0.49
C MET A 22 3.44 -3.02 -0.78
N SER A 23 3.31 -3.71 -1.90
CA SER A 23 3.13 -3.15 -3.23
C SER A 23 1.65 -3.28 -3.64
N PRO A 24 1.15 -2.40 -4.51
CA PRO A 24 -0.19 -2.54 -5.07
C PRO A 24 -0.36 -3.89 -5.77
N ASP A 25 -1.57 -4.45 -5.73
CA ASP A 25 -1.93 -5.60 -6.57
C ASP A 25 -2.31 -5.20 -8.01
N ILE A 26 -2.42 -3.89 -8.27
CA ILE A 26 -2.71 -3.33 -9.58
C ILE A 26 -1.40 -2.76 -10.16
N GLY A 27 -1.07 -3.14 -11.39
CA GLY A 27 0.10 -2.60 -12.08
C GLY A 27 -0.03 -1.10 -12.32
N THR A 28 1.03 -0.34 -12.03
CA THR A 28 1.21 1.11 -12.32
C THR A 28 0.08 2.03 -11.78
N ARG A 29 0.30 2.64 -10.60
CA ARG A 29 -0.66 3.52 -9.89
C ARG A 29 -0.51 5.02 -10.18
N ASP A 30 -0.07 5.36 -11.37
CA ASP A 30 -0.06 6.72 -11.87
C ASP A 30 -1.43 7.15 -12.42
N LEU A 31 -1.77 8.41 -12.17
CA LEU A 31 -2.94 9.08 -12.70
C LEU A 31 -2.86 9.14 -14.23
N SER A 32 -3.99 8.98 -14.89
CA SER A 32 -4.08 9.03 -16.36
C SER A 32 -3.51 10.33 -16.95
N PHE A 33 -3.66 11.44 -16.24
CA PHE A 33 -3.15 12.75 -16.64
C PHE A 33 -1.72 13.04 -16.17
N GLU A 34 -1.17 12.24 -15.25
CA GLU A 34 0.19 12.42 -14.71
C GLU A 34 0.97 11.10 -14.75
N PRO A 35 1.23 10.54 -15.95
CA PRO A 35 1.85 9.25 -16.05
C PRO A 35 3.33 9.31 -15.65
N ASN A 36 3.83 8.29 -14.94
CA ASN A 36 5.21 8.25 -14.46
C ASN A 36 6.03 7.23 -15.28
N PRO A 37 7.00 7.67 -16.10
CA PRO A 37 7.85 6.76 -16.88
C PRO A 37 8.98 6.12 -16.05
N GLY A 38 9.15 6.57 -14.80
CA GLY A 38 10.30 6.23 -13.96
C GLY A 38 10.13 5.02 -13.05
N TRP A 39 8.98 4.33 -13.08
CA TRP A 39 8.74 3.17 -12.21
C TRP A 39 9.82 2.10 -12.37
N SER A 40 10.37 1.62 -11.26
CA SER A 40 11.40 0.58 -11.31
C SER A 40 10.85 -0.78 -11.73
N ARG A 41 9.58 -1.06 -11.41
CA ARG A 41 8.87 -2.32 -11.66
C ARG A 41 7.39 -2.03 -11.99
N PRO A 42 6.69 -2.93 -12.70
CA PRO A 42 5.25 -2.78 -12.95
C PRO A 42 4.41 -2.66 -11.67
N TYR A 43 4.83 -3.38 -10.62
CA TYR A 43 4.28 -3.27 -9.28
C TYR A 43 5.29 -2.50 -8.43
N ALA A 44 5.19 -1.17 -8.50
CA ALA A 44 6.12 -0.27 -7.84
C ALA A 44 6.11 -0.48 -6.33
N PRO A 45 7.29 -0.44 -5.66
CA PRO A 45 7.37 -0.50 -4.22
C PRO A 45 6.69 0.73 -3.60
N ARG A 46 6.34 0.59 -2.32
CA ARG A 46 5.63 1.60 -1.54
C ARG A 46 6.32 2.96 -1.56
N GLU A 47 7.65 2.97 -1.46
CA GLU A 47 8.48 4.17 -1.39
C GLU A 47 8.35 5.00 -2.67
N GLU A 48 8.47 4.37 -3.85
CA GLU A 48 8.31 5.04 -5.15
C GLU A 48 6.89 5.63 -5.30
N ILE A 49 5.87 4.89 -4.87
CA ILE A 49 4.48 5.38 -4.93
C ILE A 49 4.30 6.60 -4.03
N ARG A 50 4.89 6.57 -2.82
CA ARG A 50 4.85 7.69 -1.89
C ARG A 50 5.55 8.93 -2.48
N GLU A 51 6.68 8.73 -3.14
CA GLU A 51 7.42 9.81 -3.81
C GLU A 51 6.64 10.39 -4.99
N TYR A 52 6.01 9.54 -5.80
CA TYR A 52 5.13 9.96 -6.89
C TYR A 52 3.99 10.88 -6.40
N TRP A 53 3.26 10.48 -5.35
CA TRP A 53 2.19 11.31 -4.78
C TRP A 53 2.69 12.62 -4.18
N LYS A 54 3.85 12.60 -3.51
CA LYS A 54 4.50 13.83 -3.04
C LYS A 54 4.84 14.75 -4.21
N GLY A 55 5.38 14.19 -5.29
CA GLY A 55 5.68 14.92 -6.52
C GLY A 55 4.46 15.63 -7.08
N ILE A 56 3.30 14.97 -7.12
CA ILE A 56 2.02 15.57 -7.55
C ILE A 56 1.61 16.73 -6.65
N VAL A 57 1.62 16.53 -5.33
CA VAL A 57 1.22 17.57 -4.36
C VAL A 57 2.07 18.82 -4.54
N THR A 58 3.38 18.66 -4.73
CA THR A 58 4.32 19.76 -4.99
C THR A 58 4.09 20.39 -6.36
N LYS A 59 4.01 19.59 -7.43
CA LYS A 59 3.85 20.04 -8.83
C LYS A 59 2.60 20.90 -9.01
N HIS A 60 1.49 20.49 -8.40
CA HIS A 60 0.20 21.17 -8.49
C HIS A 60 -0.04 22.16 -7.33
N ARG A 61 0.96 22.40 -6.48
CA ARG A 61 0.89 23.34 -5.34
C ARG A 61 -0.33 23.10 -4.43
N ILE A 62 -0.64 21.83 -4.17
CA ILE A 62 -1.81 21.43 -3.37
C ILE A 62 -1.51 21.56 -1.87
N GLU A 63 -0.23 21.49 -1.47
CA GLU A 63 0.21 21.51 -0.07
C GLU A 63 -0.45 22.59 0.80
N PRO A 64 -0.56 23.87 0.40
CA PRO A 64 -1.16 24.92 1.22
C PRO A 64 -2.66 24.70 1.52
N HIS A 65 -3.33 23.88 0.70
CA HIS A 65 -4.75 23.57 0.85
C HIS A 65 -5.00 22.33 1.71
N ILE A 66 -3.94 21.63 2.15
CA ILE A 66 -4.06 20.41 2.96
C ILE A 66 -3.89 20.76 4.43
N LYS A 67 -4.97 20.59 5.21
CA LYS A 67 -4.89 20.62 6.68
C LYS A 67 -4.60 19.22 7.21
N PHE A 68 -3.40 19.02 7.73
CA PHE A 68 -3.03 17.80 8.44
C PHE A 68 -3.45 17.87 9.92
N ASN A 69 -3.42 16.73 10.63
CA ASN A 69 -3.71 16.63 12.07
C ASN A 69 -5.08 17.19 12.52
N THR A 70 -6.09 17.17 11.65
CA THR A 70 -7.44 17.69 11.95
C THR A 70 -8.24 16.83 12.93
N GLU A 71 -7.83 15.59 13.15
CA GLU A 71 -8.34 14.73 14.20
C GLU A 71 -7.27 14.64 15.29
N ASN A 72 -7.43 15.43 16.35
CA ASN A 72 -6.57 15.32 17.51
C ASN A 72 -7.15 14.27 18.47
N VAL A 73 -6.57 13.07 18.41
CA VAL A 73 -7.02 11.91 19.20
C VAL A 73 -6.80 12.12 20.71
N SER A 74 -5.84 12.95 21.11
CA SER A 74 -5.54 13.21 22.53
C SER A 74 -6.41 14.32 23.13
N THR A 75 -6.79 15.35 22.36
CA THR A 75 -7.61 16.47 22.85
C THR A 75 -9.09 16.35 22.52
N ARG A 76 -9.50 15.39 21.66
CA ARG A 76 -10.86 15.27 21.09
C ARG A 76 -11.39 16.56 20.46
N GLN A 77 -10.50 17.46 20.07
CA GLN A 77 -10.90 18.78 19.59
C GLN A 77 -11.48 18.64 18.18
N VAL A 78 -12.77 18.93 18.06
CA VAL A 78 -13.50 18.85 16.78
C VAL A 78 -13.37 20.19 16.07
N THR A 79 -12.83 20.17 14.85
CA THR A 79 -12.86 21.36 13.97
C THR A 79 -14.13 21.32 13.15
N GLN A 80 -14.96 22.35 13.26
CA GLN A 80 -16.14 22.53 12.43
C GLN A 80 -15.83 23.46 11.26
N VAL A 81 -16.26 23.10 10.06
CA VAL A 81 -16.08 23.90 8.85
C VAL A 81 -17.37 23.85 8.05
N THR A 82 -17.83 25.00 7.57
CA THR A 82 -18.98 25.07 6.66
C THR A 82 -18.48 25.02 5.23
N ALA A 83 -19.06 24.13 4.43
CA ALA A 83 -18.77 24.00 3.00
C ALA A 83 -20.06 23.84 2.21
N LYS A 84 -20.08 24.35 0.97
CA LYS A 84 -21.21 24.14 0.06
C LYS A 84 -21.27 22.70 -0.46
N ILE A 85 -20.11 22.04 -0.57
CA ILE A 85 -19.96 20.69 -1.11
C ILE A 85 -18.98 19.94 -0.21
N VAL A 86 -19.31 18.68 0.10
CA VAL A 86 -18.45 17.76 0.84
C VAL A 86 -18.15 16.57 -0.06
N ILE A 87 -16.87 16.31 -0.30
CA ILE A 87 -16.38 15.13 -1.03
C ILE A 87 -15.59 14.27 -0.04
N SER A 88 -16.04 13.05 0.20
CA SER A 88 -15.36 12.11 1.11
C SER A 88 -14.40 11.22 0.32
N THR A 89 -13.10 11.35 0.59
CA THR A 89 -12.03 10.53 -0.01
C THR A 89 -11.26 9.74 1.04
N VAL A 90 -11.95 9.29 2.11
CA VAL A 90 -11.34 8.65 3.28
C VAL A 90 -10.77 7.25 3.01
N GLY A 91 -11.25 6.58 1.95
CA GLY A 91 -10.86 5.21 1.59
C GLY A 91 -11.45 4.14 2.53
N PHE A 92 -11.52 2.90 2.03
CA PHE A 92 -12.17 1.78 2.74
C PHE A 92 -11.30 1.17 3.86
N PHE A 93 -9.99 1.12 3.69
CA PHE A 93 -9.07 0.40 4.59
C PHE A 93 -8.43 1.32 5.65
N ARG A 94 -9.25 2.07 6.38
CA ARG A 94 -8.76 3.07 7.35
C ARG A 94 -8.44 2.48 8.72
N HIS A 95 -9.31 1.61 9.24
CA HIS A 95 -9.17 1.09 10.60
C HIS A 95 -8.61 -0.33 10.58
N PRO A 96 -7.59 -0.64 11.41
CA PRO A 96 -7.09 -2.00 11.51
C PRO A 96 -8.20 -2.89 12.08
N HIS A 97 -8.30 -4.10 11.57
CA HIS A 97 -9.23 -5.08 12.12
C HIS A 97 -8.43 -6.17 12.83
N TRP A 98 -8.42 -6.11 14.15
CA TRP A 98 -7.83 -7.17 14.95
C TRP A 98 -8.78 -8.36 15.02
N PRO A 99 -8.29 -9.60 14.81
CA PRO A 99 -9.12 -10.77 15.00
C PRO A 99 -9.51 -10.90 16.47
N ASP A 100 -10.76 -11.29 16.71
CA ASP A 100 -11.24 -11.60 18.05
C ASP A 100 -10.79 -13.01 18.43
N VAL A 101 -9.60 -13.10 19.03
CA VAL A 101 -8.99 -14.35 19.49
C VAL A 101 -8.97 -14.32 21.02
N PRO A 102 -9.59 -15.32 21.69
CA PRO A 102 -9.55 -15.43 23.14
C PRO A 102 -8.10 -15.40 23.65
N GLY A 103 -7.84 -14.59 24.68
CA GLY A 103 -6.50 -14.48 25.28
C GLY A 103 -5.48 -13.64 24.49
N ARG A 104 -5.86 -12.97 23.39
CA ARG A 104 -4.95 -12.10 22.62
C ARG A 104 -4.22 -11.06 23.49
N GLY A 105 -4.91 -10.46 24.46
CA GLY A 105 -4.33 -9.47 25.37
C GLY A 105 -3.30 -10.03 26.36
N ASN A 106 -3.24 -11.36 26.53
CA ASN A 106 -2.30 -12.03 27.43
C ASN A 106 -0.99 -12.43 26.72
N PHE A 107 -0.91 -12.26 25.40
CA PHE A 107 0.28 -12.57 24.63
C PHE A 107 1.45 -11.67 25.07
N LYS A 108 2.58 -12.29 25.41
CA LYS A 108 3.77 -11.61 25.96
C LYS A 108 4.77 -11.18 24.88
N GLY A 109 4.59 -11.63 23.64
CA GLY A 109 5.43 -11.23 22.52
C GLY A 109 4.91 -9.98 21.83
N ASP A 110 5.63 -9.57 20.78
CA ASP A 110 5.28 -8.42 19.96
C ASP A 110 4.02 -8.72 19.10
N LEU A 111 3.03 -7.83 19.16
CA LEU A 111 1.83 -7.88 18.34
C LEU A 111 1.90 -6.82 17.23
N LEU A 112 1.99 -7.27 15.99
CA LEU A 112 2.07 -6.42 14.82
C LEU A 112 0.79 -6.57 13.98
N HIS A 113 0.22 -5.44 13.55
CA HIS A 113 -0.84 -5.44 12.52
C HIS A 113 -0.23 -4.97 11.21
N ALA A 114 -0.64 -5.57 10.08
CA ALA A 114 -0.09 -5.25 8.77
C ALA A 114 -0.27 -3.77 8.35
N GLN A 115 -1.26 -3.07 8.92
CA GLN A 115 -1.52 -1.64 8.76
C GLN A 115 -0.96 -0.77 9.92
N MET A 116 -0.38 -1.39 10.95
CA MET A 116 0.26 -0.73 12.09
C MET A 116 1.69 -1.27 12.32
N TRP A 117 2.41 -1.59 11.25
CA TRP A 117 3.70 -2.26 11.29
C TRP A 117 4.78 -1.45 12.02
N ASP A 118 5.32 -1.99 13.11
CA ASP A 118 6.43 -1.39 13.83
C ASP A 118 7.77 -1.88 13.26
N HIS A 119 8.54 -0.97 12.67
CA HIS A 119 9.85 -1.27 12.09
C HIS A 119 10.95 -1.45 13.14
N ASN A 120 10.69 -1.15 14.42
CA ASN A 120 11.66 -1.36 15.49
C ASN A 120 11.66 -2.81 16.01
N VAL A 121 10.65 -3.60 15.67
CA VAL A 121 10.57 -5.00 16.06
C VAL A 121 11.33 -5.86 15.07
N SER A 122 12.46 -6.42 15.51
CA SER A 122 13.18 -7.43 14.73
C SER A 122 12.46 -8.77 14.80
N LEU A 123 12.33 -9.44 13.66
CA LEU A 123 11.77 -10.78 13.54
C LEU A 123 12.85 -11.86 13.50
N SER A 124 14.12 -11.49 13.33
CA SER A 124 15.23 -12.44 13.18
C SER A 124 15.37 -13.35 14.40
N GLY A 125 15.51 -14.65 14.16
CA GLY A 125 15.55 -15.69 15.20
C GLY A 125 14.24 -15.92 15.95
N LYS A 126 13.12 -15.28 15.55
CA LYS A 126 11.83 -15.42 16.23
C LYS A 126 10.95 -16.47 15.57
N ARG A 127 10.02 -16.99 16.38
CA ARG A 127 8.87 -17.76 15.90
C ARG A 127 7.71 -16.80 15.69
N VAL A 128 7.22 -16.71 14.46
CA VAL A 128 6.20 -15.74 14.03
C VAL A 128 4.91 -16.47 13.70
N ALA A 129 3.83 -16.11 14.39
CA ALA A 129 2.47 -16.51 14.02
C ALA A 129 1.88 -15.45 13.09
N LEU A 130 1.67 -15.80 11.82
CA LEU A 130 0.99 -14.94 10.85
C LEU A 130 -0.49 -15.33 10.79
N ILE A 131 -1.40 -14.40 11.09
CA ILE A 131 -2.85 -14.65 11.03
C ILE A 131 -3.41 -13.96 9.79
N GLY A 132 -3.97 -14.76 8.88
CA GLY A 132 -4.62 -14.28 7.67
C GLY A 132 -3.72 -14.32 6.43
N ASN A 133 -4.35 -14.60 5.29
CA ASN A 133 -3.69 -14.89 4.02
C ASN A 133 -4.27 -14.07 2.84
N GLY A 134 -4.89 -12.92 3.12
CA GLY A 134 -5.28 -11.96 2.09
C GLY A 134 -4.07 -11.23 1.48
N CYS A 135 -4.30 -10.15 0.72
CA CYS A 135 -3.23 -9.41 0.02
C CYS A 135 -2.05 -8.99 0.92
N ALA A 136 -2.33 -8.61 2.16
CA ALA A 136 -1.28 -8.28 3.13
C ALA A 136 -0.46 -9.51 3.53
N GLY A 137 -1.13 -10.59 3.95
CA GLY A 137 -0.47 -11.83 4.40
C GLY A 137 0.33 -12.50 3.29
N SER A 138 -0.18 -12.48 2.05
CA SER A 138 0.48 -13.06 0.89
C SER A 138 1.74 -12.32 0.45
N GLN A 139 1.87 -11.03 0.82
CA GLN A 139 3.08 -10.24 0.59
C GLN A 139 4.04 -10.31 1.79
N ILE A 140 3.51 -10.40 3.02
CA ILE A 140 4.33 -10.49 4.25
C ILE A 140 5.02 -11.85 4.34
N LEU A 141 4.27 -12.94 4.18
CA LEU A 141 4.78 -14.30 4.35
C LEU A 141 6.07 -14.57 3.54
N PRO A 142 6.10 -14.40 2.20
CA PRO A 142 7.32 -14.64 1.44
C PRO A 142 8.47 -13.73 1.88
N ALA A 143 8.18 -12.46 2.19
CA ALA A 143 9.21 -11.50 2.58
C ALA A 143 9.90 -11.85 3.90
N ILE A 144 9.14 -12.30 4.91
CA ILE A 144 9.73 -12.70 6.20
C ILE A 144 10.35 -14.10 6.14
N SER A 145 9.91 -14.94 5.20
CA SER A 145 10.47 -16.28 5.00
C SER A 145 11.82 -16.28 4.24
N GLU A 146 12.27 -15.14 3.71
CA GLU A 146 13.61 -15.01 3.14
C GLU A 146 14.72 -15.15 4.19
N ASP A 147 14.44 -14.77 5.44
CA ASP A 147 15.35 -14.98 6.58
C ASP A 147 15.12 -16.36 7.20
N SER A 148 16.07 -17.27 7.01
CA SER A 148 16.02 -18.66 7.47
C SER A 148 16.02 -18.80 9.00
N SER A 149 16.39 -17.76 9.74
CA SER A 149 16.30 -17.75 11.20
C SER A 149 14.87 -17.61 11.71
N ILE A 150 13.93 -17.19 10.84
CA ILE A 150 12.54 -16.94 11.19
C ILE A 150 11.72 -18.20 10.94
N THR A 151 11.08 -18.72 11.98
CA THR A 151 10.11 -19.81 11.84
C THR A 151 8.70 -19.23 11.78
N VAL A 152 8.01 -19.37 10.64
CA VAL A 152 6.67 -18.81 10.45
C VAL A 152 5.61 -19.90 10.49
N THR A 153 4.57 -19.71 11.29
CA THR A 153 3.33 -20.50 11.23
C THR A 153 2.21 -19.60 10.73
N ASN A 154 1.67 -19.92 9.54
CA ASN A 154 0.58 -19.16 8.94
C ASN A 154 -0.78 -19.79 9.26
N PHE A 155 -1.67 -19.03 9.90
CA PHE A 155 -3.03 -19.43 10.23
C PHE A 155 -3.99 -18.90 9.16
N CYS A 156 -4.41 -19.80 8.27
CA CYS A 156 -5.34 -19.51 7.17
C CYS A 156 -6.74 -19.98 7.53
N ARG A 157 -7.70 -19.06 7.66
CA ARG A 157 -9.12 -19.43 7.87
C ARG A 157 -9.77 -19.94 6.58
N THR A 158 -9.49 -19.28 5.47
CA THR A 158 -10.04 -19.62 4.15
C THR A 158 -8.92 -19.48 3.12
N PRO A 159 -8.62 -20.53 2.34
CA PRO A 159 -7.57 -20.44 1.33
C PRO A 159 -7.91 -19.37 0.29
N SER A 160 -6.90 -18.65 -0.17
CA SER A 160 -7.03 -17.67 -1.25
C SER A 160 -6.35 -18.19 -2.50
N TRP A 161 -6.89 -17.81 -3.65
CA TRP A 161 -6.28 -18.07 -4.94
C TRP A 161 -5.11 -17.11 -5.18
N TYR A 162 -3.96 -17.66 -5.56
CA TYR A 162 -2.77 -16.87 -5.85
C TYR A 162 -2.41 -16.98 -7.32
N ILE A 163 -2.09 -15.83 -7.92
CA ILE A 163 -1.53 -15.76 -9.26
C ILE A 163 -0.09 -15.26 -9.11
N PRO A 164 0.91 -15.95 -9.69
CA PRO A 164 2.29 -15.49 -9.67
C PRO A 164 2.42 -14.06 -10.18
N ARG A 165 3.01 -13.18 -9.37
CA ARG A 165 3.24 -11.78 -9.74
C ARG A 165 4.55 -11.66 -10.50
N ASN A 166 4.48 -11.45 -11.82
CA ASN A 166 5.66 -11.16 -12.63
C ASN A 166 6.10 -9.69 -12.47
N SER A 167 6.88 -9.40 -11.43
CA SER A 167 7.39 -8.05 -11.12
C SER A 167 8.88 -7.92 -11.45
N LYS A 168 9.23 -8.09 -12.73
CA LYS A 168 10.60 -7.88 -13.22
C LYS A 168 10.96 -6.39 -13.24
N PRO A 169 12.22 -6.01 -12.99
CA PRO A 169 12.71 -4.66 -13.22
C PRO A 169 12.40 -4.16 -14.63
N VAL A 170 11.87 -2.95 -14.73
CA VAL A 170 11.72 -2.23 -16.00
C VAL A 170 13.10 -1.77 -16.43
N SER A 171 13.51 -2.17 -17.63
CA SER A 171 14.83 -1.81 -18.17
C SER A 171 14.98 -0.30 -18.35
N GLU A 172 16.21 0.22 -18.22
CA GLU A 172 16.49 1.64 -18.48
C GLU A 172 16.14 2.06 -19.90
N TRP A 173 16.32 1.16 -20.88
CA TRP A 173 15.85 1.38 -22.25
C TRP A 173 14.33 1.56 -22.32
N THR A 174 13.56 0.72 -21.63
CA THR A 174 12.10 0.86 -21.57
C THR A 174 11.69 2.19 -20.92
N LYS A 175 12.34 2.58 -19.81
CA LYS A 175 12.11 3.88 -19.14
C LYS A 175 12.48 5.06 -20.05
N TRP A 176 13.54 4.91 -20.85
CA TRP A 176 13.94 5.90 -21.85
C TRP A 176 12.87 6.03 -22.94
N CYS A 177 12.39 4.91 -23.49
CA CYS A 177 11.30 4.92 -24.47
C CYS A 177 10.05 5.61 -23.91
N PHE A 178 9.67 5.33 -22.66
CA PHE A 178 8.52 5.99 -22.03
C PHE A 178 8.70 7.48 -21.81
N ARG A 179 9.94 7.98 -21.68
CA ARG A 179 10.25 9.41 -21.55
C ARG A 179 10.28 10.15 -22.88
N TYR A 180 10.88 9.54 -23.90
CA TYR A 180 11.30 10.28 -25.10
C TYR A 180 10.56 9.85 -26.38
N VAL A 181 10.00 8.64 -26.44
CA VAL A 181 9.22 8.20 -27.60
C VAL A 181 7.78 8.67 -27.44
N PRO A 182 7.27 9.52 -28.35
CA PRO A 182 5.89 10.02 -28.27
C PRO A 182 4.89 8.88 -28.19
N TYR A 183 3.88 9.05 -27.33
CA TYR A 183 2.78 8.10 -27.09
C TYR A 183 3.15 6.72 -26.51
N ALA A 184 4.44 6.35 -26.41
CA ALA A 184 4.84 5.00 -25.98
C ALA A 184 4.23 4.59 -24.63
N LEU A 185 4.34 5.46 -23.60
CA LEU A 185 3.76 5.21 -22.29
C LEU A 185 2.22 5.19 -22.32
N ARG A 186 1.59 6.07 -23.10
CA ARG A 186 0.12 6.12 -23.23
C ARG A 186 -0.42 4.86 -23.90
N SER A 187 0.19 4.44 -25.00
CA SER A 187 -0.17 3.22 -25.72
C SER A 187 0.00 1.99 -24.84
N GLN A 188 1.09 1.89 -24.07
CA GLN A 188 1.28 0.81 -23.10
C GLN A 188 0.13 0.75 -22.07
N ARG A 189 -0.30 1.90 -21.55
CA ARG A 189 -1.45 1.97 -20.62
C ARG A 189 -2.74 1.50 -21.28
N TYR A 190 -3.07 2.01 -22.48
CA TYR A 190 -4.29 1.62 -23.18
C TYR A 190 -4.31 0.12 -23.50
N LEU A 191 -3.19 -0.43 -23.94
CA LEU A 191 -3.05 -1.88 -24.17
C LEU A 191 -3.26 -2.66 -22.87
N HIS A 192 -2.66 -2.21 -21.75
CA HIS A 192 -2.82 -2.88 -20.46
C HIS A 192 -4.29 -2.87 -19.98
N VAL A 193 -4.96 -1.72 -20.08
CA VAL A 193 -6.38 -1.59 -19.70
C VAL A 193 -7.25 -2.44 -20.61
N GLY A 194 -7.07 -2.34 -21.94
CA GLY A 194 -7.86 -3.10 -22.91
C GLY A 194 -7.71 -4.62 -22.74
N LEU A 195 -6.49 -5.11 -22.52
CA LEU A 195 -6.25 -6.53 -22.25
C LEU A 195 -6.87 -6.99 -20.93
N THR A 196 -6.82 -6.15 -19.89
CA THR A 196 -7.43 -6.45 -18.58
C THR A 196 -8.96 -6.49 -18.70
N GLU A 197 -9.54 -5.54 -19.41
CA GLU A 197 -10.98 -5.46 -19.65
C GLU A 197 -11.47 -6.65 -20.49
N GLN A 198 -10.75 -7.02 -21.55
CA GLN A 198 -11.06 -8.20 -22.36
C GLN A 198 -11.09 -9.46 -21.49
N LYS A 199 -10.04 -9.68 -20.67
CA LYS A 199 -9.97 -10.82 -19.74
C LYS A 199 -11.10 -10.82 -18.72
N ALA A 200 -11.42 -9.66 -18.14
CA ALA A 200 -12.52 -9.52 -17.20
C ALA A 200 -13.86 -9.90 -17.85
N ARG A 201 -14.12 -9.43 -19.08
CA ARG A 201 -15.31 -9.81 -19.86
C ARG A 201 -15.35 -11.30 -20.15
N THR A 202 -14.24 -11.91 -20.56
CA THR A 202 -14.17 -13.36 -20.80
C THR A 202 -14.41 -14.16 -19.52
N LEU A 203 -13.92 -13.71 -18.36
CA LEU A 203 -14.16 -14.40 -17.08
C LEU A 203 -15.60 -14.21 -16.57
N GLN A 204 -16.22 -13.06 -16.85
CA GLN A 204 -17.56 -12.74 -16.39
C GLN A 204 -18.66 -13.33 -17.29
N PHE A 205 -18.38 -13.50 -18.59
CA PHE A 205 -19.36 -13.95 -19.60
C PHE A 205 -18.96 -15.24 -20.34
N GLY A 206 -17.80 -15.84 -20.03
CA GLY A 206 -17.27 -17.03 -20.71
C GLY A 206 -17.31 -18.31 -19.87
N LEU A 207 -18.29 -18.42 -18.97
CA LEU A 207 -18.68 -19.68 -18.32
C LEU A 207 -20.02 -20.17 -18.88
N GLU A 208 -20.13 -20.21 -20.21
CA GLU A 208 -21.07 -21.06 -20.95
C GLU A 208 -20.27 -21.95 -21.92
#